data_AF-A0A4Y2LY22-F1
#
_entry.id   AF-A0A4Y2LY22-F1
#
_cell.length_a   1.000
_cell.length_b   1.000
_cell.length_c   1.000
_cell.angle_alpha   90.00
_cell.angle_beta   90.00
_cell.angle_gamma   90.00
#
_symmetry.space_group_name_H-M   'P 1'
#
loop_
_entity.id
_entity.type
_entity.pdbx_description
1 polymer ?
#
loop_
_entity_poly.entity_id
_entity_poly.type
_entity_poly.pdbx_seq_one_letter_code
_entity_poly.pdbx_strand_id
1 'polypeptide(L)'
;MDERGRSRRSLSGDTLSLRSLSENSETPHRNSGPATDISHSQYTADWVESIRNQPNFEKRICSQISTIDAKQSTIQQFNEHLRIIQKIKGSEEEVTRWRSYITDAEKQIEKSEAALMSLGPCPIPDCIKHHDTPKDVEMVEHQQVS
;
A
#
# COMPACT_ATOMS: atom_id res chain seq x y z
N MET A 1 33.02 -18.19 -35.92
CA MET A 1 33.12 -16.81 -36.42
C MET A 1 31.80 -16.48 -37.09
N ASP A 2 31.06 -15.55 -36.47
CA ASP A 2 30.39 -14.36 -37.05
C ASP A 2 30.05 -14.43 -38.58
N GLU A 3 28.88 -14.07 -39.13
CA GLU A 3 27.95 -12.97 -38.84
C GLU A 3 26.53 -13.16 -39.44
N ARG A 4 25.52 -12.70 -38.68
CA ARG A 4 24.36 -11.85 -39.05
C ARG A 4 23.81 -11.82 -40.50
N GLY A 5 22.51 -12.12 -40.63
CA GLY A 5 21.68 -11.78 -41.80
C GLY A 5 20.17 -11.66 -41.48
N ARG A 6 19.58 -10.48 -41.73
CA ARG A 6 18.27 -9.95 -41.27
C ARG A 6 17.01 -10.50 -41.99
N SER A 7 15.90 -10.62 -41.25
CA SER A 7 14.48 -10.48 -41.69
C SER A 7 13.56 -10.67 -40.47
N ARG A 8 12.42 -10.00 -40.21
CA ARG A 8 11.51 -9.05 -40.90
C ARG A 8 10.65 -8.33 -39.83
N ARG A 9 10.31 -7.05 -40.07
CA ARG A 9 9.07 -6.24 -39.81
C ARG A 9 8.14 -6.63 -38.62
N SER A 10 7.58 -5.73 -37.80
CA SER A 10 7.03 -4.38 -38.05
C SER A 10 7.03 -3.52 -36.77
N LEU A 11 7.54 -2.29 -36.87
CA LEU A 11 7.25 -1.19 -35.95
C LEU A 11 5.95 -0.55 -36.43
N SER A 12 4.88 -0.60 -35.65
CA SER A 12 3.76 0.32 -35.83
C SER A 12 4.12 1.61 -35.12
N GLY A 13 4.41 2.63 -35.90
CA GLY A 13 4.60 4.00 -35.43
C GLY A 13 3.27 4.73 -35.46
N ASP A 14 2.92 5.37 -34.35
CA ASP A 14 1.95 6.45 -34.37
C ASP A 14 2.70 7.75 -34.16
N THR A 15 3.05 8.36 -35.30
CA THR A 15 3.56 9.71 -35.38
C THR A 15 2.48 10.67 -34.91
N LEU A 16 2.73 11.35 -33.78
CA LEU A 16 2.05 12.56 -33.37
C LEU A 16 2.15 13.62 -34.48
N SER A 17 1.14 13.66 -35.34
CA SER A 17 0.95 14.74 -36.31
C SER A 17 0.19 15.86 -35.62
N LEU A 18 0.91 16.73 -34.93
CA LEU A 18 0.42 18.06 -34.57
C LEU A 18 0.37 18.89 -35.85
N ARG A 19 -0.81 18.99 -36.48
CA ARG A 19 -1.04 19.90 -37.60
C ARG A 19 -2.13 20.91 -37.24
N SER A 20 -1.64 22.11 -36.93
CA SER A 20 -2.17 23.42 -37.30
C SER A 20 -3.63 23.74 -37.01
N LEU A 21 -3.81 24.65 -36.06
CA LEU A 21 -4.96 25.53 -35.90
C LEU A 21 -5.30 26.19 -37.25
N SER A 22 -6.48 25.89 -37.79
CA SER A 22 -7.11 26.67 -38.86
C SER A 22 -8.42 27.21 -38.32
N GLU A 23 -8.43 28.53 -38.12
CA GLU A 23 -9.57 29.33 -37.74
C GLU A 23 -10.48 29.49 -38.96
N ASN A 24 -11.61 28.78 -38.96
CA ASN A 24 -12.66 28.95 -39.95
C ASN A 24 -13.98 29.09 -39.19
N SER A 25 -14.40 30.34 -39.05
CA SER A 25 -15.69 30.78 -38.57
C SER A 25 -16.81 30.34 -39.50
N GLU A 26 -17.69 29.43 -39.07
CA GLU A 26 -19.10 29.40 -39.47
C GLU A 26 -19.94 28.87 -38.31
N THR A 27 -20.83 29.70 -37.78
CA THR A 27 -21.81 29.32 -36.76
C THR A 27 -23.02 28.66 -37.41
N PRO A 28 -23.44 27.47 -36.95
CA PRO A 28 -24.82 27.06 -37.09
C PRO A 28 -25.45 26.89 -35.71
N HIS A 29 -26.43 27.77 -35.46
CA HIS A 29 -27.61 27.55 -34.64
C HIS A 29 -27.43 26.92 -33.25
N ARG A 30 -27.73 27.75 -32.24
CA ARG A 30 -27.90 27.34 -30.85
C ARG A 30 -28.74 26.07 -30.74
N ASN A 31 -28.12 25.01 -30.25
CA ASN A 31 -28.71 24.02 -29.37
C ASN A 31 -27.76 23.89 -28.18
N SER A 32 -27.89 24.81 -27.23
CA SER A 32 -27.35 24.63 -25.88
C SER A 32 -28.18 23.57 -25.19
N GLY A 33 -28.01 22.29 -25.60
CA GLY A 33 -28.25 21.19 -24.68
C GLY A 33 -27.31 21.41 -23.49
N PRO A 34 -27.72 21.11 -22.25
CA PRO A 34 -26.83 21.26 -21.12
C PRO A 34 -25.60 20.43 -21.46
N ALA A 35 -24.46 21.10 -21.66
CA ALA A 35 -23.19 20.43 -21.63
C ALA A 35 -23.21 19.71 -20.29
N THR A 36 -23.34 18.39 -20.31
CA THR A 36 -23.10 17.56 -19.15
C THR A 36 -21.61 17.73 -18.89
N ASP A 37 -21.27 18.86 -18.30
CA ASP A 37 -20.04 19.11 -17.60
C ASP A 37 -20.12 18.11 -16.46
N ILE A 38 -19.74 16.86 -16.76
CA ILE A 38 -19.43 15.87 -15.77
C ILE A 38 -18.34 16.56 -14.98
N SER A 39 -18.76 17.22 -13.90
CA SER A 39 -17.89 17.98 -13.04
C SER A 39 -16.66 17.12 -12.80
N HIS A 40 -15.47 17.67 -12.96
CA HIS A 40 -14.22 16.97 -12.69
C HIS A 40 -14.26 16.22 -11.33
N SER A 41 -15.06 16.73 -10.38
CA SER A 41 -15.38 16.07 -9.11
C SER A 41 -16.12 14.74 -9.26
N GLN A 42 -17.11 14.65 -10.15
CA GLN A 42 -17.89 13.45 -10.42
C GLN A 42 -17.02 12.36 -11.06
N TYR A 43 -16.22 12.73 -12.07
CA TYR A 43 -15.26 11.82 -12.70
C TYR A 43 -14.25 11.26 -11.68
N THR A 44 -13.74 12.11 -10.79
CA THR A 44 -12.79 11.68 -9.75
C THR A 44 -13.48 10.76 -8.73
N ALA A 45 -14.72 11.06 -8.33
CA ALA A 45 -15.49 10.21 -7.43
C ALA A 45 -15.77 8.83 -8.04
N ASP A 46 -16.24 8.78 -9.29
CA ASP A 46 -16.52 7.54 -10.02
C ASP A 46 -15.25 6.71 -10.22
N TRP A 47 -14.11 7.35 -10.47
CA TRP A 47 -12.81 6.68 -10.58
C TRP A 47 -12.35 6.09 -9.23
N VAL A 48 -12.46 6.84 -8.14
CA VAL A 48 -12.14 6.35 -6.79
C VAL A 48 -13.07 5.20 -6.39
N GLU A 49 -14.35 5.29 -6.73
CA GLU A 49 -15.33 4.23 -6.49
C GLU A 49 -15.04 2.99 -7.34
N SER A 50 -14.64 3.15 -8.60
CA SER A 50 -14.19 2.05 -9.46
C SER A 50 -12.98 1.30 -8.90
N ILE A 51 -12.03 2.02 -8.29
CA ILE A 51 -10.86 1.40 -7.62
C ILE A 51 -11.30 0.60 -6.39
N ARG A 52 -12.19 1.17 -5.55
CA ARG A 52 -12.72 0.47 -4.37
C ARG A 52 -13.56 -0.76 -4.74
N ASN A 53 -14.31 -0.66 -5.84
CA ASN A 53 -15.12 -1.74 -6.37
C ASN A 53 -14.30 -2.79 -7.14
N GLN A 54 -12.97 -2.64 -7.24
CA GLN A 54 -12.14 -3.74 -7.71
C GLN A 54 -12.34 -4.95 -6.79
N PRO A 55 -12.59 -6.14 -7.36
CA PRO A 55 -12.83 -7.33 -6.56
C PRO A 55 -11.65 -7.56 -5.62
N ASN A 56 -11.95 -7.69 -4.34
CA ASN A 56 -10.99 -7.98 -3.25
C ASN A 56 -10.05 -6.84 -2.85
N PHE A 57 -10.28 -5.57 -3.22
CA PHE A 57 -9.44 -4.45 -2.75
C PHE A 57 -9.32 -4.41 -1.22
N GLU A 58 -10.45 -4.48 -0.52
CA GLU A 58 -10.49 -4.50 0.95
C GLU A 58 -9.76 -5.70 1.56
N LYS A 59 -9.95 -6.88 0.96
CA LYS A 59 -9.26 -8.10 1.38
C LYS A 59 -7.75 -8.01 1.16
N ARG A 60 -7.30 -7.32 0.11
CA ARG A 60 -5.88 -7.08 -0.15
C ARG A 60 -5.27 -6.18 0.93
N ILE A 61 -5.93 -5.09 1.31
CA ILE A 61 -5.46 -4.24 2.41
C ILE A 61 -5.43 -5.03 3.72
N CYS A 62 -6.52 -5.72 4.06
CA CYS A 62 -6.58 -6.56 5.24
C CYS A 62 -5.46 -7.61 5.28
N SER A 63 -5.17 -8.28 4.15
CA SER A 63 -4.07 -9.24 4.07
C SER A 63 -2.69 -8.62 4.24
N GLN A 64 -2.49 -7.38 3.78
CA GLN A 64 -1.23 -6.67 4.00
C GLN A 64 -1.03 -6.31 5.47
N ILE A 65 -2.09 -5.87 6.15
CA ILE A 65 -2.06 -5.60 7.60
C ILE A 65 -1.72 -6.89 8.36
N SER A 66 -2.41 -8.00 8.06
CA SER A 66 -2.10 -9.29 8.69
C SER A 66 -0.64 -9.75 8.45
N THR A 67 -0.03 -9.34 7.34
CA THR A 67 1.38 -9.65 7.06
C THR A 67 2.32 -8.88 7.98
N ILE A 68 1.98 -7.64 8.31
CA ILE A 68 2.72 -6.83 9.28
C ILE A 68 2.58 -7.44 10.66
N ASP A 69 1.37 -7.78 11.10
CA ASP A 69 1.13 -8.39 12.42
C ASP A 69 1.92 -9.69 12.59
N ALA A 70 1.96 -10.54 11.55
CA ALA A 70 2.75 -11.76 11.57
C ALA A 70 4.26 -11.49 11.71
N LYS A 71 4.79 -10.44 11.07
CA LYS A 71 6.18 -10.02 11.22
C LYS A 71 6.46 -9.46 12.60
N GLN A 72 5.56 -8.65 13.15
CA GLN A 72 5.66 -8.15 14.52
C GLN A 72 5.69 -9.31 15.52
N SER A 73 4.81 -10.31 15.35
CA SER A 73 4.83 -11.53 16.17
C SER A 73 6.15 -12.29 16.04
N THR A 74 6.70 -12.40 14.83
CA THR A 74 8.00 -13.03 14.57
C THR A 74 9.13 -12.28 15.30
N ILE A 75 9.14 -10.95 15.27
CA ILE A 75 10.10 -10.11 15.99
C ILE A 75 9.99 -10.32 17.50
N GLN A 76 8.77 -10.43 18.04
CA GLN A 76 8.58 -10.74 19.46
C GLN A 76 9.21 -12.09 19.84
N GLN A 77 9.01 -13.12 19.01
CA GLN A 77 9.63 -14.43 19.21
C GLN A 77 11.16 -14.37 19.14
N PHE A 78 11.72 -13.63 18.18
CA PHE A 78 13.17 -13.46 18.06
C PHE A 78 13.76 -12.71 19.25
N ASN A 79 13.07 -11.68 19.74
CA ASN A 79 13.48 -10.96 20.94
C ASN A 79 13.48 -11.86 22.18
N GLU A 80 12.46 -12.71 22.34
CA GLU A 80 12.43 -13.66 23.45
C GLU A 80 13.56 -14.70 23.35
N HIS A 81 13.80 -15.22 22.15
CA HIS A 81 14.92 -16.12 21.91
C HIS A 81 16.27 -15.45 22.23
N LEU A 82 16.44 -14.18 21.84
CA LEU A 82 17.63 -13.40 22.12
C LEU A 82 17.83 -13.17 23.63
N ARG A 83 16.76 -12.93 24.40
CA ARG A 83 16.82 -12.87 25.88
C ARG A 83 17.29 -14.18 26.48
N ILE A 84 16.81 -15.31 25.98
CA ILE A 84 17.22 -16.65 26.45
C ILE A 84 18.71 -16.86 26.18
N ILE A 85 19.18 -16.62 24.94
CA ILE A 85 20.59 -16.74 24.56
C ILE A 85 21.48 -15.89 25.46
N GLN A 86 21.10 -14.64 25.70
CA GLN A 86 21.87 -13.75 26.58
C GLN A 86 21.95 -14.28 28.01
N LYS A 87 20.85 -14.84 28.54
CA LYS A 87 20.80 -15.41 29.90
C LYS A 87 21.70 -16.63 30.04
N ILE A 88 21.78 -17.48 29.02
CA ILE A 88 22.65 -18.67 29.03
C ILE A 88 24.10 -18.37 28.60
N LYS A 89 24.43 -17.10 28.35
CA LYS A 89 25.73 -16.66 27.79
C LYS A 89 26.08 -17.39 26.49
N GLY A 90 25.11 -17.47 25.59
CA GLY A 90 25.31 -17.99 24.24
C GLY A 90 26.33 -17.17 23.45
N SER A 91 26.70 -17.65 22.27
CA SER A 91 27.82 -17.08 21.53
C SER A 91 27.48 -15.69 20.97
N GLU A 92 28.47 -14.80 20.86
CA GLU A 92 28.24 -13.45 20.31
C GLU A 92 27.82 -13.52 18.84
N GLU A 93 28.27 -14.54 18.11
CA GLU A 93 27.86 -14.79 16.73
C GLU A 93 26.36 -15.15 16.65
N GLU A 94 25.86 -15.96 17.59
CA GLU A 94 24.43 -16.28 17.68
C GLU A 94 23.60 -15.04 17.99
N VAL A 95 24.02 -14.24 18.98
CA VAL A 95 23.36 -12.97 19.33
C VAL A 95 23.33 -12.03 18.12
N THR A 96 24.45 -11.85 17.44
CA THR A 96 24.57 -11.00 16.25
C THR A 96 23.66 -11.48 15.12
N ARG A 97 23.58 -12.79 14.90
CA ARG A 97 22.69 -13.38 13.89
C ARG A 97 21.23 -13.05 14.17
N TRP A 98 20.76 -13.24 15.41
CA TRP A 98 19.37 -12.93 15.76
C TRP A 98 19.06 -11.44 15.68
N ARG A 99 19.99 -10.57 16.06
CA ARG A 99 19.84 -9.10 15.86
C ARG A 99 19.69 -8.75 14.38
N SER A 100 20.44 -9.39 13.49
CA SER A 100 20.29 -9.19 12.04
C SER A 100 18.90 -9.59 11.57
N TYR A 101 18.38 -10.75 11.99
CA TYR A 101 17.03 -11.18 11.61
C TYR A 101 15.93 -10.25 12.11
N ILE A 102 16.07 -9.71 13.32
CA ILE A 102 15.16 -8.67 13.85
C ILE A 102 15.22 -7.44 12.95
N THR A 103 16.42 -6.92 12.69
CA THR A 103 16.62 -5.71 11.86
C THR A 103 16.04 -5.87 10.45
N ASP A 104 16.20 -7.05 9.84
CA ASP A 104 15.65 -7.33 8.51
C ASP A 104 14.12 -7.41 8.52
N ALA A 105 13.53 -7.99 9.57
CA ALA A 105 12.08 -8.02 9.75
C ALA A 105 11.51 -6.60 9.99
N GLU A 106 12.19 -5.77 10.78
CA GLU A 106 11.83 -4.36 11.02
C GLU A 106 11.82 -3.55 9.72
N LYS A 107 12.86 -3.68 8.89
CA LYS A 107 12.91 -3.03 7.56
C LYS A 107 11.76 -3.47 6.65
N GLN A 108 11.37 -4.74 6.72
CA GLN A 108 10.23 -5.22 5.94
C GLN A 108 8.90 -4.66 6.45
N ILE A 109 8.75 -4.50 7.76
CA ILE A 109 7.59 -3.82 8.36
C ILE A 109 7.54 -2.38 7.89
N GLU A 110 8.63 -1.62 8.02
CA GLU A 110 8.70 -0.22 7.59
C GLU A 110 8.29 -0.05 6.12
N LYS A 111 8.79 -0.93 5.24
CA LYS A 111 8.40 -0.93 3.83
C LYS A 111 6.92 -1.23 3.61
N SER A 112 6.37 -2.18 4.36
CA SER A 112 4.95 -2.54 4.28
C SER A 112 4.04 -1.43 4.85
N GLU A 113 4.44 -0.80 5.95
CA GLU A 113 3.74 0.33 6.56
C GLU A 113 3.76 1.54 5.62
N ALA A 114 4.90 1.87 5.02
CA ALA A 114 5.00 2.95 4.03
C ALA A 114 4.06 2.73 2.82
N ALA A 115 3.89 1.48 2.38
CA ALA A 115 2.92 1.16 1.33
C ALA A 115 1.46 1.35 1.81
N LEU A 116 1.16 0.97 3.06
CA LEU A 116 -0.17 1.09 3.65
C LEU A 116 -0.56 2.52 4.03
N MET A 117 0.39 3.43 4.28
CA MET A 117 0.09 4.85 4.55
C MET A 117 -0.75 5.49 3.44
N SER A 118 -0.61 5.01 2.19
CA SER A 118 -1.42 5.47 1.04
C SER A 118 -2.82 4.84 0.97
N LEU A 119 -3.05 3.73 1.68
CA LEU A 119 -4.25 2.90 1.61
C LEU A 119 -5.16 3.06 2.84
N GLY A 120 -4.59 3.45 3.98
CA GLY A 120 -5.32 3.70 5.22
C GLY A 120 -5.51 2.45 6.10
N PRO A 121 -6.33 2.55 7.17
CA PRO A 121 -6.60 1.45 8.10
C PRO A 121 -7.33 0.29 7.42
N CYS A 122 -7.51 -0.82 8.14
CA CYS A 122 -8.25 -1.95 7.60
C CYS A 122 -9.68 -1.51 7.20
N PRO A 123 -10.07 -1.68 5.93
CA PRO A 123 -11.34 -1.17 5.43
C PRO A 123 -12.52 -2.11 5.74
N ILE A 124 -12.26 -3.29 6.33
CA ILE A 124 -13.28 -4.28 6.66
C ILE A 124 -13.84 -3.95 8.05
N PRO A 125 -15.10 -3.46 8.17
CA PRO A 125 -15.61 -2.88 9.42
C PRO A 125 -15.56 -3.83 10.63
N ASP A 126 -15.87 -5.10 10.43
CA ASP A 126 -15.95 -6.12 11.48
C ASP A 126 -14.72 -7.05 11.50
N CYS A 127 -13.56 -6.57 11.02
CA CYS A 127 -12.36 -7.41 11.00
C CYS A 127 -11.77 -7.60 12.40
N ILE A 128 -12.17 -8.69 13.05
CA ILE A 128 -11.69 -9.10 14.38
C ILE A 128 -10.17 -9.30 14.48
N LYS A 129 -9.45 -9.44 13.36
CA LYS A 129 -7.98 -9.62 13.40
C LYS A 129 -7.23 -8.34 13.77
N HIS A 130 -7.74 -7.19 13.32
CA HIS A 130 -7.04 -5.91 13.43
C HIS A 130 -7.81 -4.88 14.26
N HIS A 131 -9.11 -5.11 14.49
CA HIS A 131 -9.98 -4.19 15.24
C HIS A 131 -10.32 -4.67 16.64
N ASP A 132 -9.79 -5.81 17.09
CA ASP A 132 -10.05 -6.26 18.46
C ASP A 132 -9.40 -5.25 19.40
N THR A 133 -10.23 -4.37 19.96
CA THR A 133 -9.80 -3.35 20.90
C THR A 133 -9.53 -4.11 22.20
N PRO A 134 -8.32 -4.04 22.78
CA PRO A 134 -8.08 -4.66 24.07
C PRO A 134 -9.06 -4.05 25.07
N LYS A 135 -10.03 -4.86 25.51
CA LYS A 135 -10.85 -4.58 26.70
C LYS A 135 -9.91 -4.68 27.90
N ASP A 136 -9.31 -3.54 28.25
CA ASP A 136 -8.96 -3.09 29.59
C ASP A 136 -7.75 -2.15 29.52
N VAL A 137 -8.05 -0.86 29.36
CA VAL A 137 -7.28 0.15 30.07
C VAL A 137 -8.21 0.67 31.15
N GLU A 138 -8.37 -0.10 32.23
CA GLU A 138 -8.82 0.47 33.50
C GLU A 138 -7.84 1.60 33.85
N MET A 139 -8.32 2.84 33.77
CA MET A 139 -7.56 3.99 34.28
C MET A 139 -7.46 3.84 35.80
N VAL A 140 -6.34 3.32 36.29
CA VAL A 140 -6.02 3.37 37.72
C VAL A 140 -5.80 4.83 38.10
N GLU A 141 -6.86 5.44 38.63
CA GLU A 141 -6.84 6.75 39.26
C GLU A 141 -5.95 6.66 40.51
N HIS A 142 -4.76 7.26 40.44
CA HIS A 142 -3.86 7.34 41.59
C HIS A 142 -4.40 8.41 42.55
N GLN A 143 -5.29 8.01 43.44
CA GLN A 143 -5.77 8.88 44.51
C GLN A 143 -4.60 9.20 45.45
N GLN A 144 -4.11 10.45 45.38
CA GLN A 144 -3.09 10.98 46.27
C GLN A 144 -3.68 11.07 47.69
N VAL A 145 -3.03 10.41 48.65
CA VAL A 145 -3.34 10.51 50.07
C VAL A 145 -2.79 11.85 50.57
N SER A 146 -3.67 12.71 51.10
CA SER A 146 -3.28 13.91 51.86
C SER A 146 -3.15 13.60 53.35
#